data_AF-A0A2E5X404-F1
#
_entry.id   AF-A0A2E5X404-F1
#
_cell.length_a   1.000
_cell.length_b   1.000
_cell.length_c   1.000
_cell.angle_alpha   90.00
_cell.angle_beta   90.00
_cell.angle_gamma   90.00
#
_symmetry.space_group_name_H-M   'P 1'
#
loop_
_entity.id
_entity.type
_entity.pdbx_description
1 polymer ?
#
loop_
_entity_poly.entity_id
_entity_poly.type
_entity_poly.pdbx_seq_one_letter_code
_entity_poly.pdbx_strand_id
1 'polypeptide(L)'
;MPHRPAPVRTPAQRRLAPLALCLLALCAGLSLATPASAQAPKPGDYYEDDSLYGFKVKTPKGWATIPPAPDDGNLILKFDPANTKYIFLSPEETLFLHTWLLKFDRRPEAAPEKGKYLRVDKDLPTWIKKRVAGNGFKLEQEKDYKLSKIESTEYIYAGKKGQEEVKIYAMLYRLEPQVDVAYVGIGPGEKKKWSKWEKAFRSLAKSSFKKLEVKRKEATKPAGGSLRDRKRVKLQDHVRTLGSEWELLETPNYFVLTSNPDKRFNKELTQRLEAIRKIYEADYPLEKALAAREARAKLKLEESEDAPDPNATTAAPADPMEQSKASVVRVCKDESTYQSYGGPGGSNGYWNWVDEELVVYDAKATRGRSATWGTLNHEAFHQYIFYFYGNISPHSWYNEGTGDFYGGYEWKHNKFKLTRYQKRVPDIKGALREKHFVPLKELVTWTQQQYYGQNEYNYAGWQNYAQGWSFIYFLRTGRKSARGWDKSWDGILDKYMEVLGATGDKEAAVEQAFAGVDWERMEELWLKYTES
;
A
#
# COMPACT_ATOMS: atom_id res chain seq x y z
N MET A 1 -63.95 -31.85 -66.98
CA MET A 1 -63.31 -33.01 -67.64
C MET A 1 -63.31 -32.77 -69.14
N PRO A 2 -62.38 -33.35 -69.92
CA PRO A 2 -61.16 -34.08 -69.50
C PRO A 2 -60.09 -33.06 -69.00
N HIS A 3 -58.75 -33.19 -69.02
CA HIS A 3 -57.79 -34.26 -69.38
C HIS A 3 -56.62 -34.29 -68.37
N ARG A 4 -55.80 -35.33 -68.46
CA ARG A 4 -54.37 -35.43 -68.05
C ARG A 4 -53.62 -36.01 -69.27
N PRO A 5 -52.32 -35.72 -69.52
CA PRO A 5 -51.18 -36.04 -68.64
C PRO A 5 -50.14 -34.88 -68.56
N ALA A 6 -48.92 -34.95 -67.99
CA ALA A 6 -48.10 -35.99 -67.35
C ALA A 6 -47.30 -35.37 -66.16
N PRO A 7 -46.70 -36.15 -65.23
CA PRO A 7 -46.08 -35.59 -64.03
C PRO A 7 -44.64 -35.09 -64.24
N VAL A 8 -44.34 -33.87 -63.77
CA VAL A 8 -42.98 -33.33 -63.69
C VAL A 8 -42.26 -33.88 -62.45
N ARG A 9 -40.97 -34.21 -62.61
CA ARG A 9 -40.11 -34.84 -61.59
C ARG A 9 -39.97 -33.97 -60.33
N THR A 10 -40.11 -34.60 -59.16
CA THR A 10 -39.69 -34.03 -57.88
C THR A 10 -38.16 -34.06 -57.75
N PRO A 11 -37.50 -32.95 -57.34
CA PRO A 11 -36.12 -33.01 -56.88
C PRO A 11 -36.05 -33.62 -55.48
N ALA A 12 -34.98 -34.39 -55.23
CA ALA A 12 -34.86 -35.23 -54.04
C ALA A 12 -34.84 -34.44 -52.72
N GLN A 13 -35.53 -34.96 -51.71
CA GLN A 13 -35.34 -34.56 -50.31
C GLN A 13 -33.88 -34.79 -49.91
N ARG A 14 -33.12 -33.71 -49.69
CA ARG A 14 -31.79 -33.80 -49.08
C ARG A 14 -31.96 -34.25 -47.63
N ARG A 15 -31.50 -35.47 -47.33
CA ARG A 15 -31.36 -35.96 -45.96
C ARG A 15 -30.43 -35.02 -45.19
N LEU A 16 -30.95 -34.36 -44.15
CA LEU A 16 -30.12 -33.70 -43.16
C LEU A 16 -29.33 -34.76 -42.41
N ALA A 17 -28.00 -34.74 -42.54
CA ALA A 17 -27.10 -35.62 -41.81
C ALA A 17 -27.06 -35.24 -40.32
N PRO A 18 -26.79 -36.19 -39.40
CA PRO A 18 -26.95 -35.97 -37.96
C PRO A 18 -25.77 -35.19 -37.35
N LEU A 19 -25.76 -33.87 -37.53
CA LEU A 19 -24.76 -32.96 -36.94
C LEU A 19 -25.28 -32.23 -35.68
N ALA A 20 -26.52 -32.47 -35.28
CA ALA A 20 -27.18 -31.81 -34.15
C ALA A 20 -26.92 -32.44 -32.77
N LEU A 21 -26.37 -33.66 -32.69
CA LEU A 21 -26.14 -34.35 -31.40
C LEU A 21 -24.74 -34.15 -30.79
N CYS A 22 -23.73 -33.76 -31.58
CA CYS A 22 -22.36 -33.56 -31.07
C CYS A 22 -22.13 -32.20 -30.40
N LEU A 23 -22.96 -31.19 -30.70
CA LEU A 23 -22.82 -29.83 -30.14
C LEU A 23 -23.36 -29.69 -28.71
N LEU A 24 -24.27 -30.57 -28.27
CA LEU A 24 -24.73 -30.60 -26.88
C LEU A 24 -23.77 -31.37 -25.95
N ALA A 25 -22.93 -32.26 -26.49
CA ALA A 25 -21.91 -32.98 -25.72
C ALA A 25 -20.65 -32.14 -25.42
N LEU A 26 -20.28 -31.19 -26.30
CA LEU A 26 -19.12 -30.32 -26.06
C LEU A 26 -19.36 -29.25 -24.98
N CYS A 27 -20.61 -28.82 -24.76
CA CYS A 27 -20.92 -27.83 -23.73
C CYS A 27 -20.92 -28.40 -22.29
N ALA A 28 -21.02 -29.72 -22.13
CA ALA A 28 -20.88 -30.40 -20.84
C ALA A 28 -19.41 -30.61 -20.41
N GLY A 29 -18.45 -30.32 -21.29
CA GLY A 29 -17.01 -30.46 -21.06
C GLY A 29 -16.34 -29.25 -20.39
N LEU A 30 -17.04 -28.12 -20.26
CA LEU A 30 -16.61 -27.01 -19.40
C LEU A 30 -16.86 -27.38 -17.94
N SER A 31 -16.06 -28.32 -17.43
CA SER A 31 -15.90 -28.46 -15.99
C SER A 31 -15.49 -27.10 -15.44
N LEU A 32 -16.31 -26.57 -14.52
CA LEU A 32 -15.90 -25.50 -13.64
C LEU A 32 -14.74 -26.06 -12.81
N ALA A 33 -13.53 -25.93 -13.33
CA ALA A 33 -12.31 -26.31 -12.66
C ALA A 33 -12.21 -25.44 -11.41
N THR A 34 -12.70 -25.99 -10.29
CA THR A 34 -12.62 -25.32 -9.00
C THR A 34 -11.16 -24.96 -8.76
N PRO A 35 -10.84 -23.69 -8.44
CA PRO A 35 -9.46 -23.24 -8.34
C PRO A 35 -8.75 -24.14 -7.33
N ALA A 36 -7.70 -24.82 -7.79
CA ALA A 36 -7.05 -25.87 -7.02
C ALA A 36 -6.64 -25.31 -5.65
N SER A 37 -7.23 -25.86 -4.58
CA SER A 37 -6.95 -25.40 -3.23
C SER A 37 -5.46 -25.45 -2.93
N ALA A 38 -4.98 -24.43 -2.22
CA ALA A 38 -3.57 -24.31 -1.89
C ALA A 38 -3.05 -25.55 -1.14
N GLN A 39 -1.84 -25.99 -1.48
CA GLN A 39 -1.26 -27.20 -0.93
C GLN A 39 -0.20 -26.87 0.13
N ALA A 40 0.05 -27.83 1.03
CA ALA A 40 1.21 -27.80 1.91
C ALA A 40 2.49 -27.48 1.12
N PRO A 41 3.35 -26.57 1.61
CA PRO A 41 4.46 -26.04 0.82
C PRO A 41 5.49 -27.13 0.49
N LYS A 42 6.20 -26.96 -0.62
CA LYS A 42 7.29 -27.85 -1.03
C LYS A 42 8.62 -27.10 -0.91
N PRO A 43 9.75 -27.76 -0.56
CA PRO A 43 11.05 -27.11 -0.56
C PRO A 43 11.42 -26.55 -1.93
N GLY A 44 11.67 -25.24 -1.98
CA GLY A 44 12.18 -24.52 -3.13
C GLY A 44 13.69 -24.27 -3.03
N ASP A 45 14.07 -23.08 -3.45
CA ASP A 45 15.43 -22.55 -3.41
C ASP A 45 15.80 -22.07 -2.00
N TYR A 46 17.07 -21.77 -1.78
CA TYR A 46 17.53 -21.21 -0.51
C TYR A 46 17.27 -19.71 -0.45
N TYR A 47 16.70 -19.25 0.67
CA TYR A 47 17.02 -17.94 1.20
C TYR A 47 18.38 -18.04 1.89
N GLU A 48 19.30 -17.14 1.56
CA GLU A 48 20.61 -17.01 2.21
C GLU A 48 20.75 -15.58 2.74
N ASP A 49 21.02 -15.44 4.04
CA ASP A 49 21.50 -14.20 4.65
C ASP A 49 22.95 -14.42 5.06
N ASP A 50 23.86 -13.90 4.23
CA ASP A 50 25.30 -13.89 4.41
C ASP A 50 25.83 -12.58 5.00
N SER A 51 24.94 -11.72 5.52
CA SER A 51 25.22 -10.31 5.79
C SER A 51 24.93 -9.86 7.23
N LEU A 52 23.81 -10.30 7.82
CA LEU A 52 23.33 -9.83 9.13
C LEU A 52 23.34 -10.94 10.20
N TYR A 53 22.68 -12.07 9.89
CA TYR A 53 22.41 -13.17 10.83
C TYR A 53 23.17 -14.46 10.52
N GLY A 54 23.59 -14.67 9.27
CA GLY A 54 24.45 -15.79 8.90
C GLY A 54 23.75 -17.13 8.91
N PHE A 55 22.76 -17.29 8.03
CA PHE A 55 22.06 -18.54 7.85
C PHE A 55 21.53 -18.72 6.43
N LYS A 56 21.17 -19.96 6.10
CA LYS A 56 20.30 -20.24 4.98
C LYS A 56 19.29 -21.32 5.27
N VAL A 57 18.14 -21.23 4.60
CA VAL A 57 17.01 -22.14 4.74
C VAL A 57 16.18 -22.12 3.46
N LYS A 58 15.57 -23.24 3.10
CA LYS A 58 14.72 -23.31 1.91
C LYS A 58 13.41 -22.58 2.10
N THR A 59 13.02 -21.81 1.08
CA THR A 59 11.73 -21.14 1.00
C THR A 59 10.68 -22.09 0.40
N PRO A 60 9.37 -21.80 0.56
CA PRO A 60 8.32 -22.53 -0.16
C PRO A 60 8.41 -22.31 -1.68
N LYS A 61 8.51 -23.40 -2.44
CA LYS A 61 8.63 -23.35 -3.91
C LYS A 61 7.43 -22.64 -4.54
N GLY A 62 7.70 -21.58 -5.30
CA GLY A 62 6.69 -20.83 -6.06
C GLY A 62 5.75 -19.99 -5.20
N TRP A 63 6.14 -19.68 -3.96
CA TRP A 63 5.46 -18.68 -3.13
C TRP A 63 6.15 -17.32 -3.36
N ALA A 64 5.38 -16.24 -3.31
CA ALA A 64 5.86 -14.89 -3.52
C ALA A 64 6.55 -14.35 -2.26
N THR A 65 7.65 -13.61 -2.44
CA THR A 65 8.40 -13.01 -1.34
C THR A 65 7.81 -11.66 -0.94
N ILE A 66 7.33 -11.57 0.29
CA ILE A 66 6.73 -10.38 0.89
C ILE A 66 7.75 -9.76 1.87
N PRO A 67 8.24 -8.52 1.62
CA PRO A 67 9.19 -7.85 2.49
C PRO A 67 8.51 -7.34 3.77
N PRO A 68 9.29 -7.03 4.82
CA PRO A 68 8.76 -6.37 6.01
C PRO A 68 8.31 -4.92 5.70
N ALA A 69 7.29 -4.46 6.42
CA ALA A 69 7.01 -3.03 6.56
C ALA A 69 8.17 -2.35 7.32
N PRO A 70 8.45 -1.04 7.12
CA PRO A 70 9.51 -0.36 7.83
C PRO A 70 9.37 -0.40 9.36
N ASP A 71 8.13 -0.47 9.87
CA ASP A 71 7.83 -0.67 11.28
C ASP A 71 7.83 -2.15 11.76
N ASP A 72 8.08 -3.17 10.92
CA ASP A 72 8.10 -4.57 11.36
C ASP A 72 9.51 -4.99 11.86
N GLY A 73 9.70 -4.87 13.17
CA GLY A 73 10.95 -5.20 13.84
C GLY A 73 11.27 -6.69 13.89
N ASN A 74 10.28 -7.59 13.83
CA ASN A 74 10.54 -9.03 13.90
C ASN A 74 10.62 -9.72 12.54
N LEU A 75 10.00 -9.20 11.49
CA LEU A 75 9.99 -9.88 10.20
C LEU A 75 11.34 -9.73 9.49
N ILE A 76 11.88 -10.85 8.98
CA ILE A 76 12.95 -10.86 7.98
C ILE A 76 12.29 -10.92 6.60
N LEU A 77 11.47 -11.96 6.38
CA LEU A 77 10.68 -12.16 5.16
C LEU A 77 9.42 -12.97 5.46
N LYS A 78 8.34 -12.68 4.74
CA LYS A 78 7.11 -13.48 4.70
C LYS A 78 6.98 -14.11 3.30
N PHE A 79 6.44 -15.32 3.21
CA PHE A 79 6.16 -16.00 1.95
C PHE A 79 4.70 -16.41 1.91
N ASP A 80 4.03 -16.08 0.80
CA ASP A 80 2.61 -16.39 0.56
C ASP A 80 2.47 -17.15 -0.76
N PRO A 81 1.51 -18.09 -0.91
CA PRO A 81 1.25 -18.73 -2.20
C PRO A 81 1.01 -17.69 -3.30
N ALA A 82 1.65 -17.85 -4.46
CA ALA A 82 1.52 -16.87 -5.55
C ALA A 82 0.09 -16.78 -6.14
N ASN A 83 -0.63 -17.91 -6.15
CA ASN A 83 -1.96 -18.04 -6.74
C ASN A 83 -3.03 -18.05 -5.64
N THR A 84 -3.63 -19.22 -5.36
CA THR A 84 -4.59 -19.41 -4.27
C THR A 84 -3.88 -19.28 -2.93
N LYS A 85 -4.15 -18.19 -2.20
CA LYS A 85 -3.51 -17.88 -0.90
C LYS A 85 -4.09 -18.58 0.32
N TYR A 86 -5.26 -19.20 0.16
CA TYR A 86 -5.99 -19.80 1.26
C TYR A 86 -6.40 -21.24 0.98
N ILE A 87 -6.79 -21.94 2.04
CA ILE A 87 -7.57 -23.19 1.97
C ILE A 87 -8.91 -22.97 2.66
N PHE A 88 -9.91 -23.74 2.28
CA PHE A 88 -11.11 -23.91 3.10
C PHE A 88 -10.76 -24.86 4.26
N LEU A 89 -11.02 -24.44 5.49
CA LEU A 89 -11.06 -25.32 6.66
C LEU A 89 -12.42 -26.04 6.68
N SER A 90 -13.48 -25.27 6.50
CA SER A 90 -14.87 -25.67 6.23
C SER A 90 -15.49 -24.71 5.18
N PRO A 91 -16.75 -24.88 4.74
CA PRO A 91 -17.34 -24.03 3.69
C PRO A 91 -17.29 -22.53 4.01
N GLU A 92 -17.50 -22.16 5.28
CA GLU A 92 -17.59 -20.76 5.72
C GLU A 92 -16.28 -20.19 6.28
N GLU A 93 -15.27 -21.03 6.53
CA GLU A 93 -14.02 -20.62 7.18
C GLU A 93 -12.81 -20.93 6.29
N THR A 94 -12.06 -19.87 5.96
CA THR A 94 -10.85 -19.94 5.12
C THR A 94 -9.59 -19.66 5.93
N LEU A 95 -8.54 -20.45 5.75
CA LEU A 95 -7.22 -20.18 6.32
C LEU A 95 -6.30 -19.60 5.25
N PHE A 96 -5.92 -18.33 5.41
CA PHE A 96 -4.81 -17.74 4.65
C PHE A 96 -3.49 -18.37 5.09
N LEU A 97 -2.68 -18.73 4.09
CA LEU A 97 -1.45 -19.47 4.27
C LEU A 97 -0.26 -18.54 4.17
N HIS A 98 0.62 -18.67 5.15
CA HIS A 98 1.83 -17.88 5.27
C HIS A 98 2.95 -18.75 5.84
N THR A 99 4.18 -18.48 5.43
CA THR A 99 5.36 -18.78 6.24
C THR A 99 6.15 -17.51 6.50
N TRP A 100 6.87 -17.47 7.61
CA TRP A 100 7.64 -16.32 8.05
C TRP A 100 9.04 -16.74 8.47
N LEU A 101 10.02 -15.94 8.08
CA LEU A 101 11.34 -15.88 8.70
C LEU A 101 11.35 -14.67 9.63
N LEU A 102 11.59 -14.93 10.92
CA LEU A 102 11.56 -13.91 11.97
C LEU A 102 12.93 -13.77 12.62
N LYS A 103 13.18 -12.59 13.19
CA LYS A 103 14.30 -12.24 14.07
C LYS A 103 13.78 -11.83 15.45
N PHE A 104 14.47 -12.27 16.48
CA PHE A 104 14.36 -11.78 17.85
C PHE A 104 15.74 -11.30 18.28
N ASP A 105 16.07 -10.10 17.83
CA ASP A 105 17.34 -9.45 18.06
C ASP A 105 17.23 -8.54 19.27
N ARG A 106 17.95 -8.87 20.34
CA ARG A 106 17.86 -8.20 21.64
C ARG A 106 19.08 -7.32 21.94
N ARG A 107 19.98 -7.19 20.96
CA ARG A 107 21.20 -6.40 21.07
C ARG A 107 20.89 -4.89 21.04
N PRO A 108 21.64 -4.04 21.76
CA PRO A 108 21.38 -2.59 21.79
C PRO A 108 21.36 -1.91 20.41
N GLU A 109 22.19 -2.37 19.47
CA GLU A 109 22.26 -1.86 18.10
C GLU A 109 21.04 -2.18 17.22
N ALA A 110 20.16 -3.09 17.66
CA ALA A 110 18.90 -3.40 16.99
C ALA A 110 17.72 -2.56 17.50
N ALA A 111 17.93 -1.68 18.49
CA ALA A 111 16.92 -0.77 18.99
C ALA A 111 16.49 0.26 17.92
N PRO A 112 15.23 0.74 17.94
CA PRO A 112 14.76 1.75 17.00
C PRO A 112 15.56 3.05 17.09
N GLU A 113 15.76 3.71 15.94
CA GLU A 113 16.28 5.09 15.90
C GLU A 113 15.36 6.03 16.71
N LYS A 114 15.95 6.95 17.49
CA LYS A 114 15.17 7.87 18.35
C LYS A 114 14.10 8.60 17.53
N GLY A 115 12.85 8.49 17.97
CA GLY A 115 11.69 9.11 17.32
C GLY A 115 11.00 8.24 16.25
N LYS A 116 11.53 7.05 15.91
CA LYS A 116 10.85 6.09 15.03
C LYS A 116 10.14 5.00 15.82
N TYR A 117 8.94 4.66 15.37
CA TYR A 117 8.20 3.52 15.88
C TYR A 117 8.70 2.24 15.21
N LEU A 118 8.91 1.19 16.00
CA LEU A 118 9.27 -0.15 15.51
C LEU A 118 8.51 -1.18 16.35
N ARG A 119 7.72 -2.02 15.68
CA ARG A 119 6.94 -3.10 16.28
C ARG A 119 7.84 -4.29 16.56
N VAL A 120 8.34 -4.36 17.80
CA VAL A 120 9.14 -5.48 18.29
C VAL A 120 8.38 -6.26 19.36
N ASP A 121 8.12 -7.53 19.09
CA ASP A 121 7.71 -8.53 20.06
C ASP A 121 8.94 -9.27 20.61
N LYS A 122 8.99 -9.41 21.93
CA LYS A 122 10.16 -9.90 22.69
C LYS A 122 10.57 -11.36 22.44
N ASP A 123 9.61 -12.19 22.05
CA ASP A 123 9.77 -13.64 21.89
C ASP A 123 8.72 -14.21 20.93
N LEU A 124 9.01 -15.43 20.45
CA LEU A 124 8.18 -16.17 19.49
C LEU A 124 6.74 -16.43 20.00
N PRO A 125 6.48 -16.85 21.26
CA PRO A 125 5.12 -16.98 21.78
C PRO A 125 4.32 -15.67 21.75
N THR A 126 4.96 -14.54 22.12
CA THR A 126 4.33 -13.21 22.10
C THR A 126 3.98 -12.79 20.67
N TRP A 127 4.90 -13.01 19.72
CA TRP A 127 4.68 -12.74 18.30
C TRP A 127 3.53 -13.60 17.75
N ILE A 128 3.54 -14.91 18.00
CA ILE A 128 2.47 -15.84 17.57
C ILE A 128 1.10 -15.35 18.06
N LYS A 129 0.99 -15.04 19.37
CA LYS A 129 -0.27 -14.59 19.99
C LYS A 129 -0.83 -13.30 19.39
N LYS A 130 0.02 -12.39 18.92
CA LYS A 130 -0.38 -11.06 18.41
C LYS A 130 -0.50 -10.98 16.90
N ARG A 131 0.25 -11.78 16.14
CA ARG A 131 0.49 -11.57 14.70
C ARG A 131 -0.11 -12.65 13.80
N VAL A 132 -0.36 -13.85 14.32
CA VAL A 132 -0.89 -14.95 13.51
C VAL A 132 -2.41 -14.98 13.59
N ALA A 133 -3.07 -15.06 12.44
CA ALA A 133 -4.53 -15.12 12.35
C ALA A 133 -5.08 -16.39 13.03
N GLY A 134 -5.97 -16.18 13.99
CA GLY A 134 -6.55 -17.22 14.85
C GLY A 134 -6.62 -16.74 16.29
N ASN A 135 -7.07 -17.62 17.19
CA ASN A 135 -7.17 -17.33 18.62
C ASN A 135 -6.85 -18.59 19.46
N GLY A 136 -6.66 -18.39 20.76
CA GLY A 136 -6.52 -19.48 21.72
C GLY A 136 -5.27 -20.36 21.55
N PHE A 137 -4.23 -19.87 20.85
CA PHE A 137 -3.01 -20.64 20.61
C PHE A 137 -2.35 -21.11 21.90
N LYS A 138 -2.19 -22.44 22.04
CA LYS A 138 -1.52 -23.14 23.13
C LYS A 138 -0.42 -24.03 22.58
N LEU A 139 0.68 -24.16 23.34
CA LEU A 139 1.77 -25.09 23.03
C LEU A 139 1.28 -26.53 23.20
N GLU A 140 1.45 -27.37 22.18
CA GLU A 140 1.18 -28.81 22.21
C GLU A 140 2.45 -29.64 22.29
N GLN A 141 3.50 -29.21 21.58
CA GLN A 141 4.77 -29.93 21.48
C GLN A 141 5.93 -28.94 21.48
N GLU A 142 6.92 -29.22 22.30
CA GLU A 142 8.25 -28.61 22.30
C GLU A 142 9.29 -29.70 22.14
N LYS A 143 10.32 -29.48 21.31
CA LYS A 143 11.41 -30.45 21.12
C LYS A 143 12.71 -29.82 20.67
N ASP A 144 13.76 -30.02 21.46
CA ASP A 144 15.10 -29.54 21.15
C ASP A 144 15.84 -30.40 20.12
N TYR A 145 16.73 -29.73 19.39
CA TYR A 145 17.61 -30.25 18.36
C TYR A 145 18.91 -29.45 18.32
N LYS A 146 20.00 -30.10 17.89
CA LYS A 146 21.24 -29.41 17.53
C LYS A 146 21.39 -29.40 16.01
N LEU A 147 21.03 -28.28 15.37
CA LEU A 147 21.09 -28.12 13.92
C LEU A 147 22.32 -27.29 13.55
N SER A 148 23.17 -27.75 12.63
CA SER A 148 24.39 -27.02 12.22
C SER A 148 25.24 -26.47 13.39
N LYS A 149 25.39 -27.28 14.46
CA LYS A 149 26.12 -26.95 15.70
C LYS A 149 25.49 -25.88 16.62
N ILE A 150 24.33 -25.31 16.27
CA ILE A 150 23.58 -24.42 17.17
C ILE A 150 22.41 -25.16 17.85
N GLU A 151 22.00 -24.65 19.01
CA GLU A 151 20.81 -25.13 19.70
C GLU A 151 19.55 -24.57 19.03
N SER A 152 18.58 -25.45 18.77
CA SER A 152 17.35 -25.12 18.07
C SER A 152 16.17 -25.82 18.72
N THR A 153 15.04 -25.13 18.86
CA THR A 153 13.82 -25.71 19.46
C THR A 153 12.67 -25.67 18.47
N GLU A 154 12.04 -26.82 18.28
CA GLU A 154 10.83 -26.98 17.51
C GLU A 154 9.60 -26.83 18.40
N TYR A 155 8.61 -26.11 17.89
CA TYR A 155 7.34 -25.89 18.57
C TYR A 155 6.17 -26.25 17.64
N ILE A 156 5.12 -26.85 18.20
CA ILE A 156 3.80 -26.92 17.58
C ILE A 156 2.80 -26.25 18.53
N TYR A 157 2.07 -25.27 18.02
CA TYR A 157 0.96 -24.63 18.71
C TYR A 157 -0.35 -25.00 18.03
N ALA A 158 -1.38 -25.31 18.81
CA ALA A 158 -2.75 -25.44 18.31
C ALA A 158 -3.63 -24.28 18.80
N GLY A 159 -4.50 -23.81 17.93
CA GLY A 159 -5.49 -22.78 18.21
C GLY A 159 -6.71 -22.96 17.30
N LYS A 160 -7.55 -21.93 17.20
CA LYS A 160 -8.73 -21.94 16.34
C LYS A 160 -8.78 -20.76 15.40
N LYS A 161 -9.41 -20.95 14.24
CA LYS A 161 -9.95 -19.87 13.41
C LYS A 161 -11.44 -20.13 13.22
N GLY A 162 -12.28 -19.19 13.65
CA GLY A 162 -13.70 -19.47 13.84
C GLY A 162 -13.88 -20.65 14.81
N GLN A 163 -14.58 -21.69 14.36
CA GLN A 163 -14.72 -22.96 15.11
C GLN A 163 -13.65 -24.00 14.75
N GLU A 164 -12.95 -23.80 13.64
CA GLU A 164 -12.04 -24.77 13.02
C GLU A 164 -10.66 -24.81 13.68
N GLU A 165 -10.07 -25.99 13.76
CA GLU A 165 -8.71 -26.17 14.30
C GLU A 165 -7.64 -25.68 13.32
N VAL A 166 -6.69 -24.91 13.82
CA VAL A 166 -5.48 -24.47 13.10
C VAL A 166 -4.24 -24.78 13.93
N LYS A 167 -3.12 -25.06 13.25
CA LYS A 167 -1.84 -25.34 13.90
C LYS A 167 -0.71 -24.51 13.30
N ILE A 168 0.21 -24.10 14.15
CA ILE A 168 1.42 -23.36 13.80
C ILE A 168 2.60 -24.26 14.07
N TYR A 169 3.43 -24.46 13.04
CA TYR A 169 4.76 -25.01 13.18
C TYR A 169 5.74 -23.86 13.39
N ALA A 170 6.67 -24.00 14.32
CA ALA A 170 7.82 -23.12 14.40
C ALA A 170 9.12 -23.89 14.68
N MET A 171 10.23 -23.39 14.15
CA MET A 171 11.59 -23.80 14.50
C MET A 171 12.38 -22.55 14.86
N LEU A 172 12.81 -22.45 16.11
CA LEU A 172 13.65 -21.37 16.64
C LEU A 172 15.11 -21.81 16.59
N TYR A 173 15.99 -20.96 16.07
CA TYR A 173 17.44 -21.17 15.94
C TYR A 173 18.16 -20.14 16.82
N ARG A 174 18.91 -20.59 17.83
CA ARG A 174 19.70 -19.71 18.70
C ARG A 174 21.04 -19.40 18.02
N LEU A 175 21.10 -18.35 17.21
CA LEU A 175 22.27 -18.04 16.37
C LEU A 175 23.44 -17.47 17.18
N GLU A 176 23.11 -16.56 18.10
CA GLU A 176 24.00 -15.88 19.05
C GLU A 176 23.23 -15.66 20.38
N PRO A 177 23.90 -15.38 21.52
CA PRO A 177 23.23 -15.29 22.83
C PRO A 177 22.07 -14.30 22.95
N GLN A 178 22.01 -13.29 22.07
CA GLN A 178 20.95 -12.27 22.03
C GLN A 178 20.17 -12.28 20.71
N VAL A 179 20.40 -13.25 19.83
CA VAL A 179 19.84 -13.28 18.47
C VAL A 179 19.26 -14.66 18.17
N ASP A 180 17.93 -14.74 18.18
CA ASP A 180 17.22 -15.89 17.63
C ASP A 180 16.68 -15.56 16.24
N VAL A 181 16.65 -16.57 15.37
CA VAL A 181 15.86 -16.56 14.13
C VAL A 181 14.79 -17.65 14.23
N ALA A 182 13.60 -17.42 13.69
CA ALA A 182 12.55 -18.45 13.64
C ALA A 182 12.03 -18.67 12.22
N TYR A 183 11.82 -19.93 11.84
CA TYR A 183 10.96 -20.29 10.71
C TYR A 183 9.58 -20.63 11.27
N VAL A 184 8.52 -19.96 10.82
CA VAL A 184 7.14 -20.18 11.27
C VAL A 184 6.24 -20.48 10.07
N GLY A 185 5.24 -21.34 10.23
CA GLY A 185 4.24 -21.63 9.20
C GLY A 185 2.90 -22.07 9.79
N ILE A 186 1.80 -21.60 9.21
CA ILE A 186 0.43 -21.94 9.65
C ILE A 186 -0.25 -22.92 8.69
N GLY A 187 -1.02 -23.87 9.23
CA GLY A 187 -1.79 -24.84 8.47
C GLY A 187 -3.05 -25.34 9.19
N PRO A 188 -3.85 -26.20 8.55
CA PRO A 188 -5.05 -26.79 9.12
C PRO A 188 -4.69 -27.73 10.28
N GLY A 189 -5.42 -27.62 11.40
CA GLY A 189 -5.16 -28.38 12.62
C GLY A 189 -5.67 -29.82 12.60
N GLU A 190 -6.68 -30.12 11.75
CA GLU A 190 -7.26 -31.45 11.61
C GLU A 190 -6.17 -32.51 11.39
N LYS A 191 -6.07 -33.47 12.33
CA LYS A 191 -4.94 -34.42 12.46
C LYS A 191 -4.45 -35.03 11.14
N LYS A 192 -5.35 -35.50 10.26
CA LYS A 192 -4.98 -36.12 8.97
C LYS A 192 -4.37 -35.11 7.99
N LYS A 193 -4.91 -33.88 7.94
CA LYS A 193 -4.34 -32.78 7.16
C LYS A 193 -3.02 -32.34 7.78
N TRP A 194 -2.98 -32.06 9.07
CA TRP A 194 -1.82 -31.51 9.78
C TRP A 194 -0.52 -32.31 9.53
N SER A 195 -0.53 -33.64 9.62
CA SER A 195 0.69 -34.45 9.41
C SER A 195 1.39 -34.20 8.05
N LYS A 196 0.64 -33.82 7.00
CA LYS A 196 1.20 -33.43 5.71
C LYS A 196 1.88 -32.06 5.76
N TRP A 197 1.26 -31.10 6.46
CA TRP A 197 1.77 -29.75 6.65
C TRP A 197 2.99 -29.71 7.58
N GLU A 198 2.93 -30.44 8.68
CA GLU A 198 4.06 -30.58 9.61
C GLU A 198 5.29 -31.18 8.91
N LYS A 199 5.11 -32.25 8.11
CA LYS A 199 6.21 -32.84 7.31
C LYS A 199 6.78 -31.85 6.30
N ALA A 200 5.94 -31.03 5.67
CA ALA A 200 6.36 -29.97 4.76
C ALA A 200 7.19 -28.88 5.48
N PHE A 201 6.68 -28.34 6.58
CA PHE A 201 7.38 -27.32 7.36
C PHE A 201 8.69 -27.82 7.97
N ARG A 202 8.72 -29.06 8.51
CA ARG A 202 9.95 -29.73 8.95
C ARG A 202 10.98 -29.85 7.82
N SER A 203 10.54 -30.16 6.61
CA SER A 203 11.43 -30.28 5.45
C SER A 203 12.02 -28.93 5.00
N LEU A 204 11.29 -27.83 5.21
CA LEU A 204 11.72 -26.46 4.94
C LEU A 204 12.66 -25.98 6.03
N ALA A 205 12.17 -25.88 7.27
CA ALA A 205 12.90 -25.38 8.42
C ALA A 205 14.04 -26.33 8.83
N LYS A 206 13.70 -27.44 9.46
CA LYS A 206 14.65 -28.34 10.14
C LYS A 206 15.66 -28.99 9.19
N SER A 207 15.19 -29.55 8.07
CA SER A 207 16.02 -30.38 7.19
C SER A 207 16.92 -29.60 6.23
N SER A 208 16.70 -28.29 6.07
CA SER A 208 17.48 -27.48 5.13
C SER A 208 18.29 -26.36 5.78
N PHE A 209 17.98 -25.98 7.02
CA PHE A 209 18.70 -24.94 7.74
C PHE A 209 20.21 -25.21 7.79
N LYS A 210 21.02 -24.20 7.49
CA LYS A 210 22.46 -24.19 7.74
C LYS A 210 22.88 -22.84 8.32
N LYS A 211 23.65 -22.84 9.41
CA LYS A 211 24.41 -21.66 9.84
C LYS A 211 25.52 -21.37 8.81
N LEU A 212 25.71 -20.11 8.47
CA LEU A 212 26.79 -19.60 7.63
C LEU A 212 27.79 -18.86 8.53
N GLU A 213 29.07 -18.85 8.15
CA GLU A 213 30.02 -17.92 8.75
C GLU A 213 29.84 -16.56 8.09
N VAL A 214 29.44 -15.57 8.88
CA VAL A 214 29.34 -14.18 8.44
C VAL A 214 30.41 -13.38 9.13
N LYS A 215 31.36 -12.88 8.34
CA LYS A 215 32.12 -11.69 8.73
C LYS A 215 31.12 -10.54 8.70
N ARG A 216 30.49 -10.23 9.83
CA ARG A 216 29.62 -9.05 9.95
C ARG A 216 30.40 -7.87 9.41
N LYS A 217 30.01 -7.38 8.24
CA LYS A 217 30.32 -6.00 7.89
C LYS A 217 29.59 -5.19 8.96
N GLU A 218 30.31 -4.31 9.66
CA GLU A 218 29.63 -3.32 10.49
C GLU A 218 28.53 -2.70 9.64
N ALA A 219 27.29 -2.68 10.13
CA ALA A 219 26.16 -2.12 9.40
C ALA A 219 26.57 -0.76 8.89
N THR A 220 26.67 -0.61 7.55
CA THR A 220 27.56 0.38 6.92
C THR A 220 27.30 1.75 7.52
N LYS A 221 28.15 2.17 8.48
CA LYS A 221 27.98 3.47 9.14
C LYS A 221 28.00 4.48 8.00
N PRO A 222 26.93 5.27 7.78
CA PRO A 222 26.90 6.14 6.65
C PRO A 222 28.02 7.18 6.85
N ALA A 223 29.12 6.99 6.12
CA ALA A 223 30.21 7.95 6.08
C ALA A 223 29.65 9.30 5.61
N GLY A 224 30.38 10.38 5.91
CA GLY A 224 29.93 11.74 5.58
C GLY A 224 29.40 11.87 4.15
N GLY A 225 28.22 12.49 4.01
CA GLY A 225 27.47 12.56 2.76
C GLY A 225 26.07 13.14 2.98
N SER A 226 25.32 13.36 1.91
CA SER A 226 23.96 13.92 1.97
C SER A 226 22.98 12.97 2.67
N LEU A 227 21.81 13.47 3.08
CA LEU A 227 20.74 12.62 3.62
C LEU A 227 20.37 11.50 2.62
N ARG A 228 20.34 11.84 1.33
CA ARG A 228 20.08 10.91 0.24
C ARG A 228 21.14 9.80 0.13
N ASP A 229 22.42 10.12 0.28
CA ASP A 229 23.49 9.10 0.25
C ASP A 229 23.35 8.08 1.38
N ARG A 230 23.03 8.57 2.59
CA ARG A 230 22.78 7.70 3.75
C ARG A 230 21.55 6.81 3.55
N LYS A 231 20.47 7.35 2.96
CA LYS A 231 19.26 6.57 2.62
C LYS A 231 19.57 5.54 1.52
N ARG A 232 20.37 5.89 0.49
CA ARG A 232 20.80 4.97 -0.59
C ARG A 232 21.48 3.72 -0.04
N VAL A 233 22.49 3.90 0.81
CA VAL A 233 23.23 2.76 1.41
C VAL A 233 22.30 1.86 2.21
N LYS A 234 21.46 2.44 3.09
CA LYS A 234 20.46 1.68 3.86
C LYS A 234 19.49 0.89 2.97
N LEU A 235 19.00 1.49 1.88
CA LEU A 235 18.07 0.83 0.96
C LEU A 235 18.74 -0.22 0.07
N GLN A 236 20.00 -0.01 -0.33
CA GLN A 236 20.79 -1.02 -1.05
C GLN A 236 21.07 -2.24 -0.18
N ASP A 237 21.46 -2.04 1.08
CA ASP A 237 21.67 -3.14 2.02
C ASP A 237 20.33 -3.83 2.35
N HIS A 238 19.24 -3.08 2.54
CA HIS A 238 17.90 -3.66 2.72
C HIS A 238 17.47 -4.53 1.53
N VAL A 239 17.53 -4.02 0.29
CA VAL A 239 17.09 -4.79 -0.89
C VAL A 239 17.84 -6.11 -1.08
N ARG A 240 19.14 -6.18 -0.73
CA ARG A 240 19.89 -7.46 -0.75
C ARG A 240 19.26 -8.52 0.16
N THR A 241 18.70 -8.10 1.31
CA THR A 241 18.03 -9.01 2.26
C THR A 241 16.64 -9.49 1.79
N LEU A 242 16.07 -8.89 0.73
CA LEU A 242 14.73 -9.20 0.21
C LEU A 242 14.71 -10.32 -0.84
N GLY A 243 15.87 -10.85 -1.23
CA GLY A 243 16.02 -11.84 -2.29
C GLY A 243 15.96 -11.24 -3.70
N SER A 244 16.13 -12.09 -4.72
CA SER A 244 16.32 -11.67 -6.12
C SER A 244 15.06 -11.16 -6.85
N GLU A 245 13.87 -11.26 -6.24
CA GLU A 245 12.63 -10.70 -6.80
C GLU A 245 12.56 -9.17 -6.68
N TRP A 246 13.30 -8.56 -5.74
CA TRP A 246 13.23 -7.12 -5.45
C TRP A 246 14.46 -6.37 -5.97
N GLU A 247 14.25 -5.22 -6.61
CA GLU A 247 15.31 -4.31 -7.06
C GLU A 247 15.11 -2.88 -6.50
N LEU A 248 16.23 -2.14 -6.39
CA LEU A 248 16.24 -0.71 -6.10
C LEU A 248 16.47 0.06 -7.39
N LEU A 249 15.53 0.91 -7.76
CA LEU A 249 15.70 1.92 -8.82
C LEU A 249 15.88 3.29 -8.17
N GLU A 250 16.57 4.18 -8.87
CA GLU A 250 16.89 5.52 -8.38
C GLU A 250 16.58 6.59 -9.44
N THR A 251 16.00 7.70 -9.00
CA THR A 251 15.77 8.93 -9.79
C THR A 251 16.38 10.13 -9.03
N PRO A 252 16.34 11.38 -9.53
CA PRO A 252 16.80 12.53 -8.74
C PRO A 252 16.13 12.68 -7.38
N ASN A 253 14.82 12.42 -7.27
CA ASN A 253 14.02 12.71 -6.08
C ASN A 253 13.51 11.47 -5.32
N TYR A 254 13.54 10.28 -5.93
CA TYR A 254 12.92 9.07 -5.38
C TYR A 254 13.89 7.88 -5.32
N PHE A 255 13.61 6.98 -4.37
CA PHE A 255 14.09 5.60 -4.35
C PHE A 255 12.88 4.69 -4.57
N VAL A 256 12.94 3.81 -5.57
CA VAL A 256 11.83 2.91 -5.91
C VAL A 256 12.24 1.47 -5.63
N LEU A 257 11.62 0.84 -4.64
CA LEU A 257 11.78 -0.58 -4.34
C LEU A 257 10.69 -1.35 -5.09
N THR A 258 11.05 -2.14 -6.10
CA THR A 258 10.07 -2.81 -6.97
C THR A 258 10.29 -4.32 -7.04
N SER A 259 9.19 -5.06 -6.98
CA SER A 259 9.13 -6.49 -7.36
C SER A 259 8.48 -6.71 -8.73
N ASN A 260 8.06 -5.63 -9.41
CA ASN A 260 7.41 -5.73 -10.70
C ASN A 260 8.44 -6.02 -11.81
N PRO A 261 8.31 -7.14 -12.56
CA PRO A 261 9.25 -7.50 -13.61
C PRO A 261 9.09 -6.69 -14.91
N ASP A 262 7.99 -5.94 -15.10
CA ASP A 262 7.77 -5.11 -16.30
C ASP A 262 8.67 -3.86 -16.26
N LYS A 263 9.86 -3.98 -16.85
CA LYS A 263 10.83 -2.88 -16.97
C LYS A 263 10.29 -1.66 -17.74
N ARG A 264 9.26 -1.82 -18.60
CA ARG A 264 8.60 -0.67 -19.25
C ARG A 264 7.71 0.06 -18.27
N PHE A 265 6.93 -0.67 -17.47
CA PHE A 265 6.17 -0.10 -16.35
C PHE A 265 7.08 0.63 -15.35
N ASN A 266 8.16 0.00 -14.89
CA ASN A 266 9.10 0.60 -13.93
C ASN A 266 9.75 1.89 -14.49
N LYS A 267 10.08 1.91 -15.79
CA LYS A 267 10.61 3.10 -16.48
C LYS A 267 9.56 4.21 -16.62
N GLU A 268 8.32 3.88 -16.97
CA GLU A 268 7.24 4.86 -17.07
C GLU A 268 6.87 5.43 -15.69
N LEU A 269 6.84 4.59 -14.64
CA LEU A 269 6.59 4.98 -13.26
C LEU A 269 7.62 5.99 -12.75
N THR A 270 8.90 5.72 -12.94
CA THR A 270 9.99 6.63 -12.53
C THR A 270 9.96 7.95 -13.31
N GLN A 271 9.65 7.93 -14.61
CA GLN A 271 9.44 9.14 -15.42
C GLN A 271 8.22 9.96 -14.96
N ARG A 272 7.12 9.30 -14.62
CA ARG A 272 5.90 9.93 -14.11
C ARG A 272 6.13 10.60 -12.75
N LEU A 273 6.77 9.91 -11.80
CA LEU A 273 7.11 10.48 -10.48
C LEU A 273 7.87 11.81 -10.61
N GLU A 274 8.94 11.83 -11.40
CA GLU A 274 9.74 13.04 -11.62
C GLU A 274 8.99 14.14 -12.38
N ALA A 275 8.06 13.78 -13.27
CA ALA A 275 7.32 14.77 -14.05
C ALA A 275 6.08 15.32 -13.33
N ILE A 276 5.44 14.55 -12.46
CA ILE A 276 4.31 15.02 -11.65
C ILE A 276 4.82 15.86 -10.48
N ARG A 277 5.98 15.51 -9.91
CA ARG A 277 6.66 16.33 -8.90
C ARG A 277 6.91 17.76 -9.35
N LYS A 278 7.31 17.98 -10.61
CA LYS A 278 7.49 19.33 -11.19
C LYS A 278 6.21 20.16 -11.25
N ILE A 279 5.04 19.51 -11.28
CA ILE A 279 3.74 20.18 -11.19
C ILE A 279 3.46 20.52 -9.72
N TYR A 280 3.76 19.62 -8.77
CA TYR A 280 3.66 19.95 -7.34
C TYR A 280 4.59 21.10 -6.95
N GLU A 281 5.83 21.12 -7.45
CA GLU A 281 6.81 22.19 -7.19
C GLU A 281 6.40 23.55 -7.79
N ALA A 282 5.58 23.55 -8.84
CA ALA A 282 5.02 24.77 -9.40
C ALA A 282 3.79 25.27 -8.63
N ASP A 283 2.91 24.37 -8.20
CA ASP A 283 1.70 24.70 -7.43
C ASP A 283 2.01 24.97 -5.95
N TYR A 284 3.08 24.37 -5.42
CA TYR A 284 3.58 24.48 -4.04
C TYR A 284 5.09 24.78 -4.07
N PRO A 285 5.49 26.03 -4.34
CA PRO A 285 6.90 26.42 -4.38
C PRO A 285 7.54 26.42 -2.99
N LEU A 286 8.82 26.02 -2.91
CA LEU A 286 9.57 25.84 -1.65
C LEU A 286 9.61 27.11 -0.80
N GLU A 287 9.69 28.26 -1.45
CA GLU A 287 9.76 29.58 -0.84
C GLU A 287 8.53 29.84 0.06
N LYS A 288 7.33 29.46 -0.40
CA LYS A 288 6.09 29.55 0.41
C LYS A 288 6.14 28.64 1.64
N ALA A 289 6.65 27.42 1.49
CA ALA A 289 6.72 26.46 2.59
C ALA A 289 7.78 26.85 3.64
N LEU A 290 8.93 27.38 3.22
CA LEU A 290 9.94 27.92 4.13
C LEU A 290 9.39 29.12 4.91
N ALA A 291 8.74 30.08 4.23
CA ALA A 291 8.12 31.23 4.88
C ALA A 291 7.03 30.82 5.89
N ALA A 292 6.16 29.86 5.53
CA ALA A 292 5.14 29.32 6.43
C ALA A 292 5.76 28.64 7.67
N ARG A 293 6.83 27.85 7.49
CA ARG A 293 7.55 27.22 8.61
C ARG A 293 8.24 28.23 9.52
N GLU A 294 8.78 29.31 8.97
CA GLU A 294 9.38 30.41 9.74
C GLU A 294 8.31 31.16 10.56
N ALA A 295 7.17 31.48 9.95
CA ALA A 295 6.03 32.09 10.65
C ALA A 295 5.55 31.21 11.81
N ARG A 296 5.39 29.90 11.58
CA ARG A 296 5.01 28.93 12.62
C ARG A 296 6.05 28.80 13.73
N ALA A 297 7.34 28.95 13.42
CA ALA A 297 8.40 28.94 14.43
C ALA A 297 8.35 30.21 15.30
N LYS A 298 8.04 31.37 14.71
CA LYS A 298 7.87 32.64 15.45
C LYS A 298 6.66 32.60 16.37
N LEU A 299 5.48 32.21 15.86
CA LEU A 299 4.27 32.07 16.68
C LEU A 299 4.49 31.14 17.89
N LYS A 300 5.15 30.00 17.70
CA LYS A 300 5.49 29.09 18.81
C LYS A 300 6.46 29.65 19.84
N LEU A 301 7.31 30.62 19.48
CA LEU A 301 8.19 31.32 20.42
C LEU A 301 7.48 32.47 21.14
N GLU A 302 6.48 33.08 20.48
CA GLU A 302 5.60 34.11 21.07
C GLU A 302 4.58 33.49 22.04
N GLU A 303 4.14 32.25 21.78
CA GLU A 303 3.24 31.46 22.64
C GLU A 303 3.96 30.73 23.80
N SER A 304 5.29 30.57 23.76
CA SER A 304 6.03 29.88 24.82
C SER A 304 6.42 30.84 25.94
N GLU A 305 5.84 30.65 27.14
CA GLU A 305 6.16 31.46 28.33
C GLU A 305 7.61 31.22 28.85
N ASP A 306 8.24 30.09 28.49
CA ASP A 306 9.62 29.75 28.83
C ASP A 306 10.62 30.20 27.75
N ALA A 307 11.66 30.92 28.15
CA ALA A 307 12.79 31.22 27.28
C ALA A 307 13.55 29.93 26.90
N PRO A 308 13.95 29.73 25.63
CA PRO A 308 14.63 28.51 25.21
C PRO A 308 15.98 28.32 25.92
N ASP A 309 16.20 27.14 26.50
CA ASP A 309 17.46 26.80 27.19
C ASP A 309 18.66 26.93 26.23
N PRO A 310 19.61 27.85 26.48
CA PRO A 310 20.76 28.07 25.61
C PRO A 310 21.73 26.88 25.57
N ASN A 311 21.60 25.89 26.46
CA ASN A 311 22.40 24.67 26.47
C ASN A 311 21.69 23.46 25.81
N ALA A 312 20.45 23.63 25.32
CA ALA A 312 19.71 22.56 24.69
C ALA A 312 20.34 22.18 23.33
N THR A 313 21.10 21.08 23.32
CA THR A 313 21.62 20.45 22.10
C THR A 313 20.49 19.82 21.29
N THR A 314 19.78 20.66 20.54
CA THR A 314 18.82 20.22 19.53
C THR A 314 19.58 19.82 18.26
N ALA A 315 19.39 18.57 17.82
CA ALA A 315 19.80 18.19 16.48
C ALA A 315 18.95 18.98 15.49
N ALA A 316 19.59 19.75 14.60
CA ALA A 316 18.88 20.51 13.57
C ALA A 316 17.97 19.54 12.78
N PRO A 317 16.65 19.80 12.69
CA PRO A 317 15.77 19.02 11.84
C PRO A 317 16.32 19.04 10.41
N ALA A 318 16.48 17.87 9.79
CA ALA A 318 16.95 17.82 8.42
C ALA A 318 15.99 18.62 7.52
N ASP A 319 16.54 19.37 6.56
CA ASP A 319 15.76 20.15 5.60
C ASP A 319 14.69 19.26 4.95
N PRO A 320 13.39 19.59 5.06
CA PRO A 320 12.33 18.78 4.47
C PRO A 320 12.42 18.70 2.95
N MET A 321 13.04 19.67 2.28
CA MET A 321 13.34 19.54 0.85
C MET A 321 14.34 18.39 0.63
N GLU A 322 15.44 18.32 1.40
CA GLU A 322 16.38 17.20 1.35
C GLU A 322 15.77 15.85 1.75
N GLN A 323 14.82 15.83 2.71
CA GLN A 323 14.02 14.64 3.02
C GLN A 323 13.12 14.23 1.84
N SER A 324 12.41 15.19 1.24
CA SER A 324 11.52 14.94 0.09
C SER A 324 12.29 14.44 -1.12
N LYS A 325 13.55 14.86 -1.31
CA LYS A 325 14.48 14.36 -2.33
C LYS A 325 15.00 12.95 -2.01
N ALA A 326 14.65 12.34 -0.88
CA ALA A 326 14.98 10.97 -0.49
C ALA A 326 13.72 10.09 -0.29
N SER A 327 12.60 10.50 -0.91
CA SER A 327 11.29 9.85 -0.84
C SER A 327 11.35 8.39 -1.29
N VAL A 328 10.60 7.51 -0.61
CA VAL A 328 10.55 6.07 -0.89
C VAL A 328 9.23 5.70 -1.54
N VAL A 329 9.31 4.93 -2.63
CA VAL A 329 8.15 4.36 -3.33
C VAL A 329 8.32 2.85 -3.42
N ARG A 330 7.37 2.08 -2.91
CA ARG A 330 7.31 0.63 -3.04
C ARG A 330 6.32 0.24 -4.13
N VAL A 331 6.78 -0.64 -5.01
CA VAL A 331 6.02 -1.14 -6.16
C VAL A 331 5.90 -2.65 -6.05
N CYS A 332 4.75 -3.09 -5.55
CA CYS A 332 4.38 -4.50 -5.56
C CYS A 332 4.07 -4.96 -7.00
N LYS A 333 4.44 -6.19 -7.35
CA LYS A 333 4.22 -6.74 -8.70
C LYS A 333 2.73 -6.83 -9.10
N ASP A 334 1.86 -7.07 -8.13
CA ASP A 334 0.41 -7.27 -8.30
C ASP A 334 -0.38 -6.91 -7.03
N GLU A 335 -1.71 -6.88 -7.15
CA GLU A 335 -2.65 -6.61 -6.05
C GLU A 335 -2.48 -7.59 -4.90
N SER A 336 -2.16 -8.84 -5.23
CA SER A 336 -1.97 -9.93 -4.30
C SER A 336 -0.79 -9.64 -3.36
N THR A 337 0.34 -9.23 -3.92
CA THR A 337 1.57 -8.87 -3.19
C THR A 337 1.37 -7.60 -2.36
N TYR A 338 0.65 -6.62 -2.92
CA TYR A 338 0.27 -5.37 -2.26
C TYR A 338 -0.58 -5.61 -1.00
N GLN A 339 -1.67 -6.38 -1.10
CA GLN A 339 -2.52 -6.72 0.05
C GLN A 339 -1.74 -7.54 1.09
N SER A 340 -0.88 -8.47 0.66
CA SER A 340 -0.04 -9.26 1.56
C SER A 340 1.01 -8.45 2.34
N TYR A 341 1.44 -7.32 1.78
CA TYR A 341 2.34 -6.36 2.42
C TYR A 341 1.63 -5.50 3.49
N GLY A 342 0.35 -5.18 3.26
CA GLY A 342 -0.46 -4.33 4.14
C GLY A 342 -1.43 -3.41 3.41
N GLY A 343 -1.42 -3.41 2.07
CA GLY A 343 -2.27 -2.56 1.23
C GLY A 343 -3.77 -2.77 1.46
N PRO A 344 -4.56 -1.71 1.73
CA PRO A 344 -6.01 -1.83 1.94
C PRO A 344 -6.74 -2.45 0.74
N GLY A 345 -7.67 -3.37 1.00
CA GLY A 345 -8.54 -3.94 -0.03
C GLY A 345 -9.32 -2.85 -0.78
N GLY A 346 -9.44 -2.98 -2.11
CA GLY A 346 -10.14 -2.00 -2.96
C GLY A 346 -9.32 -0.78 -3.37
N SER A 347 -8.16 -0.54 -2.76
CA SER A 347 -7.22 0.53 -3.14
C SER A 347 -6.16 0.03 -4.16
N ASN A 348 -5.50 0.96 -4.87
CA ASN A 348 -4.37 0.65 -5.77
C ASN A 348 -3.00 1.06 -5.18
N GLY A 349 -3.02 1.70 -4.02
CA GLY A 349 -1.88 2.27 -3.33
C GLY A 349 -2.30 3.05 -2.07
N TYR A 350 -1.32 3.43 -1.27
CA TYR A 350 -1.45 4.31 -0.10
C TYR A 350 -0.13 5.02 0.21
N TRP A 351 -0.21 6.23 0.74
CA TRP A 351 0.89 6.90 1.46
C TRP A 351 0.84 6.56 2.95
N ASN A 352 1.95 6.06 3.52
CA ASN A 352 2.11 5.93 4.96
C ASN A 352 3.10 6.98 5.50
N TRP A 353 2.58 7.97 6.22
CA TRP A 353 3.35 9.03 6.86
C TRP A 353 4.21 8.56 8.03
N VAL A 354 3.88 7.42 8.67
CA VAL A 354 4.67 6.84 9.78
C VAL A 354 5.94 6.18 9.26
N ASP A 355 5.81 5.45 8.15
CA ASP A 355 6.89 4.70 7.50
C ASP A 355 7.67 5.55 6.47
N GLU A 356 7.19 6.76 6.17
CA GLU A 356 7.69 7.63 5.10
C GLU A 356 7.70 6.96 3.69
N GLU A 357 6.75 6.04 3.44
CA GLU A 357 6.70 5.22 2.23
C GLU A 357 5.36 5.31 1.48
N LEU A 358 5.43 5.51 0.16
CA LEU A 358 4.31 5.39 -0.78
C LEU A 358 4.30 3.97 -1.34
N VAL A 359 3.20 3.23 -1.22
CA VAL A 359 3.08 1.86 -1.73
C VAL A 359 2.04 1.81 -2.86
N VAL A 360 2.35 1.16 -3.99
CA VAL A 360 1.46 0.93 -5.13
C VAL A 360 1.70 -0.44 -5.77
N TYR A 361 0.85 -0.85 -6.71
CA TYR A 361 1.09 -1.99 -7.60
C TYR A 361 0.58 -1.74 -9.03
N ASP A 362 1.00 -2.56 -9.99
CA ASP A 362 0.46 -2.51 -11.37
C ASP A 362 -0.90 -3.22 -11.47
N ALA A 363 -1.96 -2.42 -11.50
CA ALA A 363 -3.34 -2.89 -11.56
C ALA A 363 -3.78 -3.38 -12.95
N LYS A 364 -2.85 -3.51 -13.91
CA LYS A 364 -3.10 -4.03 -15.27
C LYS A 364 -4.00 -5.27 -15.31
N ALA A 365 -3.83 -6.20 -14.36
CA ALA A 365 -4.56 -7.46 -14.32
C ALA A 365 -5.94 -7.39 -13.62
N THR A 366 -6.24 -6.31 -12.86
CA THR A 366 -7.49 -6.22 -12.07
C THR A 366 -8.33 -4.99 -12.40
N ARG A 367 -7.79 -3.77 -12.23
CA ARG A 367 -8.51 -2.49 -12.47
C ARG A 367 -8.03 -1.72 -13.70
N GLY A 368 -7.06 -2.27 -14.44
CA GLY A 368 -6.39 -1.60 -15.55
C GLY A 368 -5.28 -0.65 -15.07
N ARG A 369 -4.21 -0.53 -15.88
CA ARG A 369 -2.99 0.20 -15.51
C ARG A 369 -3.20 1.71 -15.29
N SER A 370 -4.23 2.30 -15.91
CA SER A 370 -4.65 3.69 -15.66
C SER A 370 -5.06 3.93 -14.20
N ALA A 371 -5.60 2.91 -13.52
CA ALA A 371 -6.00 3.00 -12.12
C ALA A 371 -4.78 3.13 -11.19
N THR A 372 -3.67 2.45 -11.49
CA THR A 372 -2.36 2.67 -10.83
C THR A 372 -1.85 4.08 -11.08
N TRP A 373 -1.95 4.59 -12.30
CA TRP A 373 -1.42 5.91 -12.66
C TRP A 373 -2.15 7.07 -11.97
N GLY A 374 -3.47 7.02 -11.86
CA GLY A 374 -4.22 8.02 -11.09
C GLY A 374 -3.85 7.97 -9.61
N THR A 375 -3.77 6.78 -9.01
CA THR A 375 -3.36 6.61 -7.61
C THR A 375 -1.91 7.01 -7.37
N LEU A 376 -0.98 6.73 -8.30
CA LEU A 376 0.42 7.16 -8.17
C LEU A 376 0.53 8.68 -8.04
N ASN A 377 -0.21 9.44 -8.85
CA ASN A 377 -0.26 10.90 -8.74
C ASN A 377 -0.95 11.35 -7.44
N HIS A 378 -2.00 10.66 -6.98
CA HIS A 378 -2.70 10.95 -5.72
C HIS A 378 -1.76 10.78 -4.51
N GLU A 379 -1.18 9.59 -4.33
CA GLU A 379 -0.33 9.29 -3.17
C GLU A 379 1.02 10.04 -3.21
N ALA A 380 1.57 10.31 -4.40
CA ALA A 380 2.80 11.09 -4.53
C ALA A 380 2.60 12.56 -4.15
N PHE A 381 1.39 13.10 -4.29
CA PHE A 381 1.06 14.42 -3.74
C PHE A 381 1.08 14.40 -2.20
N HIS A 382 0.46 13.41 -1.55
CA HIS A 382 0.51 13.28 -0.09
C HIS A 382 1.94 13.12 0.44
N GLN A 383 2.76 12.31 -0.22
CA GLN A 383 4.19 12.19 0.10
C GLN A 383 4.92 13.53 -0.02
N TYR A 384 4.66 14.29 -1.10
CA TYR A 384 5.32 15.57 -1.34
C TYR A 384 4.92 16.63 -0.31
N ILE A 385 3.61 16.82 -0.09
CA ILE A 385 3.07 17.89 0.78
C ILE A 385 3.42 17.67 2.25
N PHE A 386 3.55 16.41 2.69
CA PHE A 386 3.92 16.01 4.05
C PHE A 386 5.26 16.59 4.49
N TYR A 387 6.31 16.41 3.67
CA TYR A 387 7.62 16.99 3.95
C TYR A 387 7.55 18.52 3.89
N PHE A 388 6.90 19.05 2.85
CA PHE A 388 6.84 20.49 2.58
C PHE A 388 6.35 21.31 3.77
N TYR A 389 5.16 21.00 4.29
CA TYR A 389 4.57 21.75 5.41
C TYR A 389 4.95 21.18 6.79
N GLY A 390 5.70 20.08 6.84
CA GLY A 390 6.32 19.55 8.06
C GLY A 390 5.30 18.98 9.05
N ASN A 391 4.79 17.79 8.71
CA ASN A 391 3.85 16.98 9.47
C ASN A 391 2.49 17.66 9.77
N ILE A 392 2.16 18.74 9.05
CA ILE A 392 0.80 19.31 9.06
C ILE A 392 -0.08 18.48 8.12
N SER A 393 -1.21 18.01 8.60
CA SER A 393 -2.24 17.33 7.80
C SER A 393 -3.39 18.33 7.55
N PRO A 394 -3.73 18.68 6.29
CA PRO A 394 -4.85 19.56 5.98
C PRO A 394 -6.23 18.99 6.39
N HIS A 395 -7.30 19.73 6.12
CA HIS A 395 -8.65 19.15 6.09
C HIS A 395 -8.76 18.17 4.92
N SER A 396 -9.57 17.11 5.08
CA SER A 396 -9.65 16.02 4.10
C SER A 396 -10.25 16.45 2.75
N TRP A 397 -11.14 17.44 2.71
CA TRP A 397 -11.63 18.03 1.45
C TRP A 397 -10.47 18.59 0.60
N TYR A 398 -9.49 19.22 1.24
CA TYR A 398 -8.32 19.78 0.58
C TYR A 398 -7.33 18.67 0.24
N ASN A 399 -6.97 17.83 1.20
CA ASN A 399 -5.94 16.80 1.04
C ASN A 399 -6.34 15.78 -0.03
N GLU A 400 -7.47 15.09 0.18
CA GLU A 400 -7.94 14.03 -0.71
C GLU A 400 -8.44 14.59 -2.05
N GLY A 401 -9.14 15.73 -2.01
CA GLY A 401 -9.63 16.41 -3.21
C GLY A 401 -8.49 16.91 -4.11
N THR A 402 -7.38 17.36 -3.53
CA THR A 402 -6.16 17.73 -4.28
C THR A 402 -5.40 16.50 -4.76
N GLY A 403 -5.32 15.42 -3.97
CA GLY A 403 -4.80 14.14 -4.43
C GLY A 403 -5.53 13.64 -5.67
N ASP A 404 -6.87 13.66 -5.66
CA ASP A 404 -7.70 13.27 -6.81
C ASP A 404 -7.64 14.28 -7.96
N PHE A 405 -7.38 15.57 -7.70
CA PHE A 405 -7.08 16.54 -8.74
C PHE A 405 -5.80 16.16 -9.50
N TYR A 406 -4.73 15.79 -8.79
CA TYR A 406 -3.50 15.30 -9.41
C TYR A 406 -3.68 13.91 -10.06
N GLY A 407 -4.57 13.07 -9.53
CA GLY A 407 -5.05 11.85 -10.18
C GLY A 407 -5.63 12.07 -11.58
N GLY A 408 -6.11 13.28 -11.88
CA GLY A 408 -6.60 13.71 -13.20
C GLY A 408 -5.51 14.04 -14.25
N TYR A 409 -4.21 13.99 -13.92
CA TYR A 409 -3.17 14.24 -14.92
C TYR A 409 -2.84 12.99 -15.76
N GLU A 410 -3.22 13.04 -17.04
CA GLU A 410 -2.90 12.00 -18.02
C GLU A 410 -1.52 12.22 -18.66
N TRP A 411 -0.73 11.15 -18.76
CA TRP A 411 0.57 11.16 -19.42
C TRP A 411 0.41 10.87 -20.92
N LYS A 412 0.77 11.84 -21.78
CA LYS A 412 0.73 11.72 -23.24
C LYS A 412 1.95 12.39 -23.85
N HIS A 413 2.64 11.71 -24.76
CA HIS A 413 3.87 12.20 -25.43
C HIS A 413 4.94 12.74 -24.46
N ASN A 414 5.21 11.99 -23.38
CA ASN A 414 6.16 12.35 -22.31
C ASN A 414 5.85 13.67 -21.57
N LYS A 415 4.60 14.10 -21.56
CA LYS A 415 4.12 15.27 -20.82
C LYS A 415 2.80 14.94 -20.11
N PHE A 416 2.57 15.59 -18.98
CA PHE A 416 1.29 15.53 -18.29
C PHE A 416 0.31 16.56 -18.88
N LYS A 417 -0.94 16.14 -19.04
CA LYS A 417 -2.09 16.99 -19.38
C LYS A 417 -3.19 16.76 -18.33
N LEU A 418 -3.64 17.83 -17.69
CA LEU A 418 -4.80 17.78 -16.79
C LEU A 418 -6.07 17.42 -17.59
N THR A 419 -6.81 16.43 -17.10
CA THR A 419 -8.18 16.11 -17.49
C THR A 419 -9.05 15.98 -16.24
N ARG A 420 -10.36 15.77 -16.39
CA ARG A 420 -11.22 15.41 -15.25
C ARG A 420 -10.85 14.00 -14.80
N TYR A 421 -10.67 13.77 -13.49
CA TYR A 421 -10.31 12.44 -13.00
C TYR A 421 -11.49 11.48 -13.15
N GLN A 422 -11.42 10.63 -14.19
CA GLN A 422 -12.55 9.80 -14.65
C GLN A 422 -13.10 8.84 -13.59
N LYS A 423 -12.32 8.51 -12.54
CA LYS A 423 -12.76 7.73 -11.39
C LYS A 423 -13.89 8.42 -10.61
N ARG A 424 -13.91 9.76 -10.54
CA ARG A 424 -14.84 10.54 -9.71
C ARG A 424 -16.02 11.14 -10.47
N VAL A 425 -15.93 11.25 -11.79
CA VAL A 425 -17.00 11.83 -12.62
C VAL A 425 -18.33 11.09 -12.48
N PRO A 426 -18.41 9.74 -12.46
CA PRO A 426 -19.67 9.03 -12.25
C PRO A 426 -20.26 9.29 -10.86
N ASP A 427 -19.41 9.20 -9.82
CA ASP A 427 -19.78 9.37 -8.41
C ASP A 427 -20.42 10.73 -8.16
N ILE A 428 -19.73 11.83 -8.54
CA ILE A 428 -20.26 13.18 -8.31
C ILE A 428 -21.51 13.46 -9.15
N LYS A 429 -21.56 13.00 -10.40
CA LYS A 429 -22.79 13.15 -11.21
C LYS A 429 -23.95 12.32 -10.65
N GLY A 430 -23.70 11.25 -9.89
CA GLY A 430 -24.70 10.54 -9.09
C GLY A 430 -25.26 11.44 -7.99
N ALA A 431 -24.38 11.88 -7.09
CA ALA A 431 -24.71 12.77 -5.98
C ALA A 431 -25.53 14.01 -6.40
N LEU A 432 -25.15 14.68 -7.50
CA LEU A 432 -25.87 15.84 -8.00
C LEU A 432 -27.27 15.50 -8.53
N ARG A 433 -27.44 14.42 -9.30
CA ARG A 433 -28.76 13.97 -9.78
C ARG A 433 -29.70 13.60 -8.63
N GLU A 434 -29.16 12.96 -7.61
CA GLU A 434 -29.89 12.54 -6.42
C GLU A 434 -30.13 13.69 -5.43
N LYS A 435 -29.55 14.87 -5.68
CA LYS A 435 -29.53 16.04 -4.78
C LYS A 435 -29.09 15.69 -3.36
N HIS A 436 -28.20 14.71 -3.26
CA HIS A 436 -27.70 14.17 -2.02
C HIS A 436 -26.20 14.41 -2.03
N PHE A 437 -25.78 15.52 -1.42
CA PHE A 437 -24.40 15.99 -1.27
C PHE A 437 -24.33 16.91 -0.05
N VAL A 438 -23.12 17.17 0.46
CA VAL A 438 -22.87 18.01 1.65
C VAL A 438 -22.83 19.48 1.24
N PRO A 439 -23.41 20.44 1.98
CA PRO A 439 -23.20 21.86 1.70
C PRO A 439 -21.71 22.22 1.73
N LEU A 440 -21.22 23.00 0.76
CA LEU A 440 -19.78 23.29 0.61
C LEU A 440 -19.19 23.95 1.85
N LYS A 441 -19.95 24.84 2.49
CA LYS A 441 -19.59 25.53 3.74
C LYS A 441 -19.32 24.57 4.89
N GLU A 442 -20.02 23.44 4.93
CA GLU A 442 -19.89 22.42 5.97
C GLU A 442 -18.76 21.44 5.63
N LEU A 443 -18.67 21.01 4.36
CA LEU A 443 -17.63 20.12 3.85
C LEU A 443 -16.22 20.66 4.14
N VAL A 444 -16.01 21.98 4.06
CA VAL A 444 -14.69 22.58 4.32
C VAL A 444 -14.23 22.52 5.77
N THR A 445 -15.17 22.37 6.73
CA THR A 445 -14.90 22.28 8.18
C THR A 445 -14.91 20.84 8.72
N TRP A 446 -15.16 19.84 7.87
CA TRP A 446 -15.29 18.46 8.33
C TRP A 446 -13.98 17.86 8.86
N THR A 447 -14.09 17.24 10.03
CA THR A 447 -13.04 16.37 10.58
C THR A 447 -12.81 15.16 9.66
N GLN A 448 -11.65 14.50 9.82
CA GLN A 448 -11.37 13.27 9.08
C GLN A 448 -12.41 12.18 9.35
N GLN A 449 -12.92 12.05 10.58
CA GLN A 449 -13.94 11.04 10.89
C GLN A 449 -15.23 11.28 10.11
N GLN A 450 -15.72 12.52 10.07
CA GLN A 450 -16.89 12.89 9.27
C GLN A 450 -16.66 12.62 7.78
N TYR A 451 -15.55 13.09 7.23
CA TYR A 451 -15.22 12.92 5.81
C TYR A 451 -15.08 11.47 5.36
N TYR A 452 -14.64 10.55 6.23
CA TYR A 452 -14.50 9.13 5.89
C TYR A 452 -15.75 8.28 6.16
N GLY A 453 -16.78 8.83 6.82
CA GLY A 453 -18.11 8.21 6.91
C GLY A 453 -18.89 8.42 8.21
N GLN A 454 -18.29 9.04 9.23
CA GLN A 454 -18.97 9.31 10.51
C GLN A 454 -19.66 10.69 10.47
N ASN A 455 -20.54 10.88 9.49
CA ASN A 455 -21.29 12.11 9.26
C ASN A 455 -22.81 11.87 9.28
N GLU A 456 -23.59 12.93 9.51
CA GLU A 456 -25.05 12.86 9.60
C GLU A 456 -25.76 12.57 8.27
N TYR A 457 -25.07 12.75 7.15
CA TYR A 457 -25.58 12.49 5.80
C TYR A 457 -25.51 11.01 5.41
N ASN A 458 -24.99 10.12 6.28
CA ASN A 458 -24.67 8.71 5.97
C ASN A 458 -23.75 8.53 4.74
N TYR A 459 -22.96 9.56 4.46
CA TYR A 459 -22.16 9.69 3.25
C TYR A 459 -20.86 8.89 3.40
N ALA A 460 -20.69 7.83 2.59
CA ALA A 460 -19.47 7.03 2.64
C ALA A 460 -18.27 7.81 2.10
N GLY A 461 -17.07 7.54 2.61
CA GLY A 461 -15.85 8.27 2.23
C GLY A 461 -15.64 8.41 0.71
N TRP A 462 -15.93 7.37 -0.09
CA TRP A 462 -15.75 7.46 -1.56
C TRP A 462 -16.61 8.55 -2.23
N GLN A 463 -17.79 8.86 -1.68
CA GLN A 463 -18.65 9.96 -2.15
C GLN A 463 -18.05 11.32 -1.77
N ASN A 464 -17.57 11.47 -0.52
CA ASN A 464 -16.89 12.68 -0.05
C ASN A 464 -15.64 12.99 -0.86
N TYR A 465 -14.83 11.98 -1.23
CA TYR A 465 -13.71 12.16 -2.16
C TYR A 465 -14.16 12.70 -3.52
N ALA A 466 -15.27 12.21 -4.08
CA ALA A 466 -15.79 12.71 -5.36
C ALA A 466 -16.25 14.18 -5.25
N GLN A 467 -16.88 14.55 -4.14
CA GLN A 467 -17.28 15.93 -3.88
C GLN A 467 -16.06 16.85 -3.67
N GLY A 468 -15.15 16.50 -2.77
CA GLY A 468 -13.90 17.24 -2.51
C GLY A 468 -13.05 17.41 -3.77
N TRP A 469 -12.92 16.34 -4.58
CA TRP A 469 -12.29 16.42 -5.91
C TRP A 469 -12.96 17.48 -6.80
N SER A 470 -14.29 17.42 -6.94
CA SER A 470 -15.02 18.33 -7.82
C SER A 470 -14.91 19.79 -7.37
N PHE A 471 -14.89 20.03 -6.05
CA PHE A 471 -14.75 21.36 -5.47
C PHE A 471 -13.33 21.92 -5.67
N ILE A 472 -12.29 21.11 -5.44
CA ILE A 472 -10.90 21.50 -5.77
C ILE A 472 -10.74 21.75 -7.28
N TYR A 473 -11.33 20.90 -8.12
CA TYR A 473 -11.27 21.07 -9.58
C TYR A 473 -11.98 22.35 -10.04
N PHE A 474 -13.14 22.68 -9.45
CA PHE A 474 -13.83 23.96 -9.63
C PHE A 474 -12.97 25.14 -9.16
N LEU A 475 -12.40 25.11 -7.95
CA LEU A 475 -11.56 26.19 -7.45
C LEU A 475 -10.31 26.43 -8.33
N ARG A 476 -9.69 25.37 -8.86
CA ARG A 476 -8.49 25.48 -9.72
C ARG A 476 -8.76 25.82 -11.19
N THR A 477 -9.96 25.54 -11.72
CA THR A 477 -10.22 25.64 -13.18
C THR A 477 -11.45 26.49 -13.55
N GLY A 478 -12.37 26.70 -12.61
CA GLY A 478 -13.64 27.41 -12.79
C GLY A 478 -13.45 28.82 -13.32
N ARG A 479 -12.44 29.57 -12.85
CA ARG A 479 -12.06 30.90 -13.36
C ARG A 479 -12.03 31.05 -14.89
N LYS A 480 -11.67 29.98 -15.62
CA LYS A 480 -11.55 30.00 -17.09
C LYS A 480 -12.84 29.63 -17.82
N SER A 481 -13.87 29.16 -17.13
CA SER A 481 -14.99 28.43 -17.74
C SER A 481 -16.36 28.59 -17.05
N ALA A 482 -16.41 28.93 -15.76
CA ALA A 482 -17.63 29.24 -15.03
C ALA A 482 -18.03 30.70 -15.26
N ARG A 483 -19.14 30.92 -15.98
CA ARG A 483 -19.71 32.27 -16.17
C ARG A 483 -20.25 32.78 -14.84
N GLY A 484 -19.82 33.98 -14.43
CA GLY A 484 -20.21 34.59 -13.15
C GLY A 484 -19.23 34.37 -11.99
N TRP A 485 -18.07 33.74 -12.27
CA TRP A 485 -16.96 33.57 -11.33
C TRP A 485 -16.65 34.84 -10.53
N ASP A 486 -16.51 34.70 -9.21
CA ASP A 486 -16.11 35.80 -8.33
C ASP A 486 -14.59 35.87 -8.18
N LYS A 487 -14.01 37.07 -8.31
CA LYS A 487 -12.55 37.26 -8.20
C LYS A 487 -12.01 37.01 -6.80
N SER A 488 -12.86 37.12 -5.76
CA SER A 488 -12.48 36.74 -4.40
C SER A 488 -12.04 35.27 -4.29
N TRP A 489 -12.50 34.41 -5.20
CA TRP A 489 -12.21 32.98 -5.18
C TRP A 489 -10.83 32.61 -5.75
N ASP A 490 -10.17 33.52 -6.49
CA ASP A 490 -8.88 33.26 -7.16
C ASP A 490 -7.76 32.86 -6.17
N GLY A 491 -7.84 33.27 -4.89
CA GLY A 491 -6.80 33.07 -3.87
C GLY A 491 -7.11 32.03 -2.78
N ILE A 492 -8.29 31.39 -2.78
CA ILE A 492 -8.77 30.57 -1.64
C ILE A 492 -7.79 29.45 -1.26
N LEU A 493 -7.35 28.65 -2.24
CA LEU A 493 -6.48 27.50 -1.98
C LEU A 493 -5.07 27.90 -1.54
N ASP A 494 -4.59 29.05 -2.01
CA ASP A 494 -3.31 29.64 -1.62
C ASP A 494 -3.38 30.16 -0.18
N LYS A 495 -4.42 30.95 0.14
CA LYS A 495 -4.61 31.52 1.48
C LYS A 495 -4.85 30.43 2.52
N TYR A 496 -5.61 29.40 2.18
CA TYR A 496 -5.82 28.23 3.06
C TYR A 496 -4.49 27.57 3.46
N MET A 497 -3.61 27.28 2.50
CA MET A 497 -2.31 26.65 2.78
C MET A 497 -1.29 27.59 3.41
N GLU A 498 -1.33 28.89 3.10
CA GLU A 498 -0.54 29.91 3.76
C GLU A 498 -0.86 29.96 5.26
N VAL A 499 -2.14 30.11 5.61
CA VAL A 499 -2.59 30.20 7.00
C VAL A 499 -2.35 28.88 7.72
N LEU A 500 -2.79 27.75 7.17
CA LEU A 500 -2.56 26.43 7.76
C LEU A 500 -1.07 26.14 7.97
N GLY A 501 -0.22 26.53 7.02
CA GLY A 501 1.23 26.36 7.13
C GLY A 501 1.87 27.23 8.21
N ALA A 502 1.39 28.49 8.32
CA ALA A 502 1.89 29.47 9.27
C ALA A 502 1.41 29.21 10.72
N THR A 503 0.15 28.83 10.93
CA THR A 503 -0.41 28.63 12.27
C THR A 503 -0.40 27.17 12.71
N GLY A 504 -0.61 26.22 11.78
CA GLY A 504 -0.97 24.84 12.08
C GLY A 504 -2.45 24.65 12.47
N ASP A 505 -3.22 25.74 12.54
CA ASP A 505 -4.64 25.79 12.87
C ASP A 505 -5.48 25.57 11.60
N LYS A 506 -6.45 24.65 11.67
CA LYS A 506 -7.28 24.26 10.52
C LYS A 506 -8.52 25.13 10.37
N GLU A 507 -9.10 25.51 11.49
CA GLU A 507 -10.28 26.34 11.63
C GLU A 507 -9.99 27.76 11.14
N ALA A 508 -8.91 28.37 11.63
CA ALA A 508 -8.41 29.67 11.17
C ALA A 508 -8.04 29.66 9.67
N ALA A 509 -7.53 28.54 9.15
CA ALA A 509 -7.24 28.41 7.72
C ALA A 509 -8.51 28.40 6.86
N VAL A 510 -9.60 27.79 7.31
CA VAL A 510 -10.90 27.86 6.62
C VAL A 510 -11.50 29.26 6.74
N GLU A 511 -11.54 29.83 7.95
CA GLU A 511 -12.12 31.15 8.22
C GLU A 511 -11.47 32.22 7.34
N GLN A 512 -10.13 32.29 7.33
CA GLN A 512 -9.41 33.30 6.55
C GLN A 512 -9.45 33.04 5.04
N ALA A 513 -9.45 31.79 4.59
CA ALA A 513 -9.49 31.47 3.16
C ALA A 513 -10.86 31.78 2.54
N PHE A 514 -11.95 31.64 3.31
CA PHE A 514 -13.32 31.87 2.85
C PHE A 514 -13.95 33.15 3.44
N ALA A 515 -13.13 34.06 3.97
CA ALA A 515 -13.60 35.33 4.53
C ALA A 515 -14.36 36.16 3.48
N GLY A 516 -15.62 36.51 3.77
CA GLY A 516 -16.48 37.27 2.87
C GLY A 516 -17.03 36.50 1.67
N VAL A 517 -16.86 35.17 1.59
CA VAL A 517 -17.43 34.34 0.52
C VAL A 517 -18.95 34.22 0.65
N ASP A 518 -19.65 34.57 -0.42
CA ASP A 518 -21.04 34.21 -0.66
C ASP A 518 -21.10 32.70 -0.99
N TRP A 519 -21.45 31.90 0.03
CA TRP A 519 -21.50 30.45 -0.04
C TRP A 519 -22.63 29.94 -0.93
N GLU A 520 -23.80 30.60 -0.93
CA GLU A 520 -24.94 30.20 -1.78
C GLU A 520 -24.59 30.36 -3.26
N ARG A 521 -23.99 31.50 -3.62
CA ARG A 521 -23.51 31.76 -4.99
C ARG A 521 -22.34 30.86 -5.39
N MET A 522 -21.44 30.54 -4.45
CA MET A 522 -20.34 29.59 -4.71
C MET A 522 -20.88 28.20 -5.01
N GLU A 523 -21.82 27.71 -4.20
CA GLU A 523 -22.44 26.40 -4.39
C GLU A 523 -23.26 26.34 -5.68
N GLU A 524 -24.06 27.35 -5.98
CA GLU A 524 -24.84 27.42 -7.23
C GLU A 524 -23.92 27.37 -8.48
N LEU A 525 -22.78 28.07 -8.47
CA LEU A 525 -21.82 28.03 -9.58
C LEU A 525 -20.99 26.75 -9.61
N TRP A 526 -20.64 26.16 -8.46
CA TRP A 526 -19.98 24.85 -8.39
C TRP A 526 -20.87 23.73 -8.95
N LEU A 527 -22.16 23.73 -8.61
CA LEU A 527 -23.16 22.78 -9.14
C LEU A 527 -23.24 22.87 -10.66
N LYS A 528 -23.55 24.06 -11.21
CA LYS A 528 -23.62 24.32 -12.66
C LYS A 528 -22.33 23.93 -13.39
N TYR A 529 -21.18 24.20 -12.76
CA TYR A 529 -19.88 23.84 -13.31
C TYR A 529 -19.65 22.32 -13.35
N THR A 530 -20.04 21.61 -12.28
CA THR A 530 -19.80 20.17 -12.11
C THR A 530 -20.77 19.30 -12.91
N GLU A 531 -21.97 19.81 -13.20
CA GLU A 531 -22.92 19.19 -14.13
C GLU A 531 -22.44 19.17 -15.58
N SER A 532 -21.68 20.19 -16.01
CA SER A 532 -21.05 20.26 -17.35
C SER A 532 -19.98 19.19 -17.58
#